data_AF-A0A7G5C523-F1
#
_entry.id   AF-A0A7G5C523-F1
#
_cell.length_a   1.000
_cell.length_b   1.000
_cell.length_c   1.000
_cell.angle_alpha   90.00
_cell.angle_beta   90.00
_cell.angle_gamma   90.00
#
_symmetry.space_group_name_H-M   'P 1'
#
loop_
_entity.id
_entity.type
_entity.pdbx_description
1 polymer ?
#
loop_
_entity_poly.entity_id
_entity_poly.type
_entity_poly.pdbx_seq_one_letter_code
_entity_poly.pdbx_strand_id
1 'polypeptide(L)' 'MKQPMDKWWERLQFTLLFLALTVFIHGFFGWFHSWLKPSDPYKVPEGRASKVFQSGEGSDPDDSPGDRLRLFFWLGE' A
#
# COMPACT_ATOMS: atom_id res chain seq x y z
N MET A 1 -29.79 -38.26 1.73
CA MET A 1 -28.33 -38.35 1.88
C MET A 1 -27.71 -37.62 0.71
N LYS A 2 -27.10 -36.44 0.91
CA LYS A 2 -26.37 -35.74 -0.17
C LYS A 2 -25.17 -36.59 -0.53
N GLN A 3 -25.00 -36.91 -1.80
CA GLN A 3 -23.92 -37.78 -2.27
C GLN A 3 -22.59 -37.06 -1.98
N PRO A 4 -21.49 -37.78 -1.66
CA PRO A 4 -20.20 -37.15 -1.40
C PRO A 4 -19.71 -36.29 -2.59
N MET A 5 -20.17 -36.58 -3.81
CA MET A 5 -19.89 -35.80 -5.02
C MET A 5 -20.46 -34.38 -4.99
N ASP A 6 -21.63 -34.16 -4.39
CA ASP A 6 -22.27 -32.84 -4.31
C ASP A 6 -21.40 -31.84 -3.52
N LYS A 7 -20.68 -32.35 -2.51
CA LYS A 7 -19.79 -31.56 -1.66
C LYS A 7 -18.51 -31.11 -2.37
N TRP A 8 -18.02 -31.92 -3.31
CA TRP A 8 -16.88 -31.54 -4.16
C TRP A 8 -17.30 -30.55 -5.24
N TRP A 9 -18.52 -30.67 -5.75
CA TRP A 9 -19.10 -29.73 -6.70
C TRP A 9 -19.29 -28.33 -6.09
N GLU A 10 -19.86 -28.26 -4.88
CA GLU A 10 -19.96 -26.99 -4.14
C GLU A 10 -18.58 -26.36 -3.93
N ARG A 11 -17.58 -27.14 -3.50
CA ARG A 11 -16.21 -26.65 -3.32
C ARG A 11 -15.60 -26.11 -4.60
N LEU A 12 -15.76 -26.83 -5.71
CA LEU A 12 -15.27 -26.39 -7.01
C LEU A 12 -15.90 -25.07 -7.44
N GLN A 13 -17.22 -24.92 -7.26
CA GLN A 13 -17.93 -23.68 -7.56
C GLN A 13 -17.41 -22.50 -6.72
N PHE A 14 -17.17 -22.70 -5.42
CA PHE A 14 -16.58 -21.67 -4.57
C PHE A 14 -15.15 -21.32 -4.98
N THR A 15 -14.32 -22.31 -5.33
CA THR A 15 -12.96 -22.07 -5.80
C THR A 15 -12.96 -21.29 -7.11
N LEU A 16 -13.84 -21.63 -8.06
CA LEU A 16 -13.98 -20.91 -9.32
C LEU A 16 -14.47 -19.47 -9.11
N LEU A 17 -15.45 -19.27 -8.24
CA LEU A 17 -15.93 -17.93 -7.89
C LEU A 17 -14.82 -17.10 -7.26
N PHE A 18 -14.07 -17.68 -6.32
CA PHE A 18 -12.95 -17.01 -5.68
C PHE A 18 -11.86 -16.63 -6.70
N LEU A 19 -11.52 -17.53 -7.62
CA LEU A 19 -10.55 -17.27 -8.68
C LEU A 19 -11.03 -16.13 -9.59
N ALA A 20 -12.29 -16.16 -10.02
CA ALA A 20 -12.89 -15.12 -10.84
C ALA A 20 -12.84 -13.75 -10.14
N LEU A 21 -13.19 -13.72 -8.85
CA LEU A 21 -13.15 -12.49 -8.06
C LEU A 21 -11.72 -11.98 -7.88
N THR A 22 -10.74 -12.87 -7.71
CA THR A 22 -9.33 -12.52 -7.60
C THR A 22 -8.82 -11.86 -8.89
N VAL A 23 -9.13 -12.45 -10.05
CA VAL A 23 -8.77 -11.87 -11.36
C VAL A 23 -9.46 -10.52 -11.57
N PHE A 24 -10.72 -10.41 -11.18
CA PHE A 24 -11.48 -9.17 -11.27
C PHE A 24 -10.84 -8.04 -10.44
N ILE A 25 -10.53 -8.31 -9.17
CA ILE A 25 -9.89 -7.33 -8.27
C ILE A 25 -8.50 -6.95 -8.78
N HIS A 26 -7.71 -7.92 -9.26
CA HIS A 26 -6.40 -7.66 -9.84
C HIS A 26 -6.50 -6.74 -11.07
N GLY A 27 -7.43 -7.01 -11.98
CA GLY A 27 -7.71 -6.15 -13.13
C GLY A 27 -8.17 -4.76 -12.72
N PHE A 28 -9.05 -4.67 -11.72
CA PHE A 28 -9.51 -3.40 -11.17
C PHE A 28 -8.36 -2.57 -10.59
N PHE A 29 -7.44 -3.18 -9.84
CA PHE A 29 -6.25 -2.48 -9.35
C PHE A 29 -5.32 -2.03 -10.48
N GLY A 30 -5.16 -2.82 -11.54
CA GLY A 30 -4.41 -2.40 -12.74
C GLY A 30 -5.03 -1.18 -13.42
N TRP A 31 -6.35 -1.17 -13.57
CA TRP A 31 -7.09 -0.02 -14.09
C TRP A 31 -6.95 1.21 -13.18
N PHE A 32 -7.08 1.02 -11.87
CA PHE A 32 -6.90 2.09 -10.88
C PHE A 32 -5.48 2.65 -10.90
N HIS A 33 -4.46 1.80 -11.06
CA HIS A 33 -3.08 2.23 -11.20
C HIS A 33 -2.88 3.06 -12.49
N SER A 34 -3.51 2.67 -13.60
CA SER A 34 -3.48 3.47 -14.83
C SER A 34 -4.15 4.84 -14.68
N TRP A 35 -5.17 4.93 -13.80
CA TRP A 35 -5.82 6.20 -13.47
C TRP A 35 -4.96 7.08 -12.55
N LEU A 36 -4.25 6.49 -11.59
CA LEU A 36 -3.33 7.24 -10.71
C LEU A 36 -2.01 7.63 -11.37
N LYS A 37 -1.58 6.91 -12.41
CA LYS A 37 -0.27 7.16 -13.02
C LYS A 37 -0.29 8.56 -13.64
N PRO A 38 0.59 9.48 -13.21
CA PRO A 38 0.69 10.80 -13.81
C PRO A 38 0.94 10.62 -15.31
N SER A 39 0.15 11.31 -16.14
CA SER A 39 0.27 11.25 -17.60
C SER A 39 1.65 11.70 -18.09
N ASP A 40 2.36 12.49 -17.29
CA ASP A 40 3.74 12.91 -17.55
C ASP A 40 4.61 12.69 -16.29
N PRO A 41 5.30 11.54 -16.18
CA PRO A 41 6.15 11.22 -15.04
C PRO A 41 7.43 12.07 -14.96
N TYR A 42 7.74 12.84 -16.01
CA TYR A 42 8.89 13.75 -16.06
C TYR A 42 8.46 15.22 -16.09
N LYS A 43 7.17 15.51 -15.89
CA LYS A 43 6.68 16.89 -15.81
C LYS A 43 7.40 17.60 -14.67
N VAL A 44 8.00 18.75 -14.97
CA VAL A 44 8.53 19.63 -13.94
C VAL A 44 7.36 20.01 -13.02
N PRO A 45 7.43 19.74 -11.71
CA PRO A 45 6.33 20.00 -10.80
C PRO A 45 5.95 21.47 -10.84
N GLU A 46 4.74 21.77 -11.34
CA GLU A 46 4.22 23.13 -11.37
C GLU A 46 3.67 23.49 -9.99
N GLY A 47 4.47 24.24 -9.24
CA GLY A 47 4.16 24.70 -7.90
C GLY A 47 5.43 25.13 -7.19
N ARG A 48 5.31 26.04 -6.21
CA ARG A 48 6.40 26.28 -5.25
C ARG A 48 6.53 25.04 -4.36
N ALA A 49 7.13 23.97 -4.87
CA ALA A 49 7.62 22.88 -4.05
C ALA A 49 8.76 23.46 -3.20
N SER A 50 8.43 23.98 -2.02
CA SER A 50 9.47 24.25 -1.05
C SER A 50 10.05 22.89 -0.70
N LYS A 51 11.33 22.72 -1.00
CA LYS A 51 12.11 21.60 -0.52
C LYS A 51 12.16 21.77 1.00
N VAL A 52 11.17 21.23 1.71
CA VAL A 52 11.16 21.18 3.19
C VAL A 52 12.14 20.08 3.59
N PHE A 53 13.42 20.31 3.32
CA PHE A 53 14.45 19.68 4.09
C PHE A 53 14.40 20.39 5.44
N GLN A 54 13.68 19.82 6.40
CA GLN A 54 14.17 19.89 7.77
C GLN A 54 15.43 19.03 7.78
N SER A 55 16.56 19.59 7.34
CA SER A 55 17.84 19.20 7.92
C SER A 55 17.63 19.43 9.40
N GLY A 56 17.40 18.34 10.14
CA GLY A 56 17.03 18.41 11.55
C GLY A 56 17.87 19.48 12.21
N GLU A 57 17.21 20.55 12.62
CA GLU A 57 17.79 21.55 13.49
C GLU A 57 17.90 20.84 14.84
N GLY A 58 18.87 19.92 14.91
CA GLY A 58 19.28 19.20 16.10
C GLY A 58 20.03 20.15 17.01
N SER A 59 19.34 21.21 17.41
CA SER A 59 19.80 22.16 18.41
C SER A 59 18.62 22.66 19.24
N ASP A 60 17.67 21.79 19.56
CA ASP A 60 16.91 21.96 20.79
C ASP A 60 17.73 21.28 21.90
N PRO A 61 18.35 22.04 22.82
CA PRO A 61 19.25 21.50 23.83
C PRO A 61 18.55 20.59 24.87
N ASP A 62 17.23 20.44 24.79
CA ASP A 62 16.41 19.64 25.70
C ASP A 62 16.01 18.26 25.16
N ASP A 63 16.35 17.92 23.91
CA ASP A 63 15.98 16.62 23.35
C ASP A 63 16.93 15.53 23.87
N SER A 64 16.47 14.77 24.86
CA SER A 64 17.29 13.78 25.54
C SER A 64 17.68 12.67 24.56
N PRO A 65 18.89 12.09 24.66
CA PRO A 65 19.29 10.95 23.81
C PRO A 65 18.30 9.77 23.85
N GLY A 66 17.52 9.63 24.93
CA GLY A 66 16.51 8.59 25.08
C GLY A 66 15.28 8.77 24.18
N ASP A 67 14.86 10.02 23.93
CA ASP A 67 13.70 10.32 23.09
C ASP A 67 13.99 9.96 21.62
N ARG A 68 15.22 10.21 21.18
CA ARG A 68 15.70 9.78 19.86
C ARG A 68 15.74 8.26 19.71
N LEU A 69 16.15 7.52 20.75
CA LEU A 69 16.10 6.05 20.74
C LEU A 69 14.66 5.51 20.66
N ARG A 70 13.73 6.14 21.39
CA ARG A 70 12.32 5.76 21.37
C ARG A 70 11.70 5.94 19.99
N LEU A 71 12.06 7.03 19.33
CA LEU A 71 11.58 7.37 17.98
C LEU A 71 12.12 6.37 16.94
N PHE A 72 13.40 5.99 17.05
CA PHE A 72 14.00 4.92 16.25
C PHE A 72 13.25 3.59 16.41
N PHE A 73 12.93 3.19 17.64
CA PHE A 73 12.16 1.97 17.91
C PHE A 73 10.72 2.01 17.37
N TRP A 74 10.13 3.19 17.23
CA TRP A 74 8.74 3.36 16.80
C TRP A 74 8.59 3.48 15.28
N LEU A 75 9.41 4.32 14.64
CA LEU A 75 9.32 4.58 13.21
C LEU A 75 10.16 3.64 12.37
N GLY A 76 11.16 2.97 12.95
CA GLY A 76 12.00 1.99 12.25
C GLY A 76 12.71 2.60 11.05
N GLU A 77 13.77 3.37 11.30
CA GLU A 77 14.77 3.61 10.25
C GLU A 77 15.67 2.38 10.08
#